data_AF-A0A3T0Y9T3-F1
#
_entry.id   AF-A0A3T0Y9T3-F1
#
_cell.length_a   1.000
_cell.length_b   1.000
_cell.length_c   1.000
_cell.angle_alpha   90.00
_cell.angle_beta   90.00
_cell.angle_gamma   90.00
#
_symmetry.space_group_name_H-M   'P 1'
#
loop_
_entity.id
_entity.type
_entity.pdbx_description
1 polymer ?
#
loop_
_entity_poly.entity_id
_entity_poly.type
_entity_poly.pdbx_seq_one_letter_code
_entity_poly.pdbx_strand_id
1 'polypeptide(L)'
;MSWVHLYVALSIVLAIDLPEGGDQAAVAITVCIALISLSDTRYWVWSRSTQPNSLGGRFYGLSWAAHWLLRAQMAYIYLNSSISKMAVEAWQDGSAVYYVTRMEYFGVTGPLAGLMREVTAVPLLAVAATWGTMITELAIAVLILSSRPWQRLAFILAAALHVMIILMIGLGSFGMVMIGGVLAATSLAWKTTIRQESNQYPEGLASQARPDASPTANSIG
;
A
#
# COMPACT_ATOMS: atom_id res chain seq x y z
N MET A 1 -16.41 -1.32 10.02
CA MET A 1 -16.85 -2.15 8.87
C MET A 1 -15.75 -3.02 8.26
N SER A 2 -14.48 -2.64 8.35
CA SER A 2 -13.32 -3.48 7.98
C SER A 2 -13.31 -4.88 8.61
N TRP A 3 -13.87 -5.03 9.81
CA TRP A 3 -14.07 -6.32 10.48
C TRP A 3 -14.94 -7.32 9.69
N VAL A 4 -15.95 -6.85 8.96
CA VAL A 4 -16.78 -7.72 8.11
C VAL A 4 -15.99 -8.16 6.88
N HIS A 5 -15.21 -7.26 6.28
CA HIS A 5 -14.30 -7.61 5.18
C HIS A 5 -13.22 -8.61 5.61
N LEU A 6 -12.69 -8.47 6.83
CA LEU A 6 -11.77 -9.43 7.41
C LEU A 6 -12.43 -10.79 7.62
N TYR A 7 -13.65 -10.82 8.17
CA TYR A 7 -14.40 -12.06 8.35
C TYR A 7 -14.64 -12.76 7.00
N VAL A 8 -15.11 -12.03 5.99
CA VAL A 8 -15.32 -12.58 4.63
C VAL A 8 -14.01 -13.09 4.04
N ALA A 9 -12.91 -12.33 4.15
CA ALA A 9 -11.61 -12.76 3.63
C ALA A 9 -11.10 -14.04 4.33
N LEU A 10 -11.25 -14.13 5.66
CA LEU A 10 -10.91 -15.32 6.43
C LEU A 10 -11.79 -16.51 6.07
N SER A 11 -13.10 -16.30 5.92
CA SER A 11 -14.02 -17.35 5.50
C SER A 11 -13.69 -17.89 4.11
N ILE A 12 -13.30 -17.02 3.18
CA ILE A 12 -12.90 -17.43 1.83
C ILE A 12 -11.60 -18.24 1.87
N VAL A 13 -10.55 -17.74 2.54
CA VAL A 13 -9.26 -18.45 2.61
C VAL A 13 -9.38 -19.79 3.33
N LEU A 14 -10.19 -19.87 4.39
CA LEU A 14 -10.42 -21.13 5.11
C LEU A 14 -11.32 -22.11 4.35
N ALA A 15 -12.04 -21.65 3.31
CA ALA A 15 -12.93 -22.48 2.50
C ALA A 15 -12.32 -22.94 1.18
N ILE A 16 -11.19 -22.36 0.73
CA ILE A 16 -10.52 -22.72 -0.52
C ILE A 16 -9.33 -23.66 -0.22
N ASP A 17 -9.33 -24.84 -0.82
CA ASP A 17 -8.29 -25.87 -0.63
C ASP A 17 -6.93 -25.53 -1.26
N LEU A 18 -6.89 -24.61 -2.25
CA LEU A 18 -5.66 -24.06 -2.85
C LEU A 18 -5.65 -22.53 -2.73
N PRO A 19 -5.11 -21.97 -1.62
CA PRO A 19 -5.01 -20.52 -1.46
C PRO A 19 -4.05 -19.93 -2.49
N GLU A 20 -4.55 -19.10 -3.40
CA GLU A 20 -3.71 -18.33 -4.30
C GLU A 20 -2.91 -17.29 -3.53
N GLY A 21 -1.77 -16.85 -4.07
CA GLY A 21 -0.94 -15.82 -3.44
C GLY A 21 -1.70 -14.52 -3.15
N GLY A 22 -2.72 -14.21 -3.96
CA GLY A 22 -3.61 -13.05 -3.76
C GLY A 22 -4.51 -13.16 -2.55
N ASP A 23 -4.99 -14.34 -2.19
CA ASP A 23 -5.93 -14.53 -1.09
C ASP A 23 -5.22 -14.39 0.26
N GLN A 24 -4.00 -14.92 0.35
CA GLN A 24 -3.12 -14.74 1.51
C GLN A 24 -2.77 -13.25 1.71
N ALA A 25 -2.46 -12.54 0.62
CA ALA A 25 -2.24 -11.10 0.67
C ALA A 25 -3.49 -10.34 1.12
N ALA A 26 -4.68 -10.73 0.65
CA ALA A 26 -5.95 -10.12 1.03
C ALA A 26 -6.21 -10.22 2.53
N VAL A 27 -5.97 -11.39 3.13
CA VAL A 27 -6.10 -11.58 4.59
C VAL A 27 -5.10 -10.70 5.34
N ALA A 28 -3.83 -10.70 4.96
CA ALA A 28 -2.81 -9.87 5.62
C ALA A 28 -3.16 -8.37 5.57
N ILE A 29 -3.61 -7.89 4.41
CA ILE A 29 -4.03 -6.50 4.21
C ILE A 29 -5.27 -6.18 5.04
N THR A 30 -6.31 -7.03 5.02
CA THR A 30 -7.56 -6.79 5.74
C THR A 30 -7.39 -6.82 7.26
N VAL A 31 -6.50 -7.68 7.79
CA VAL A 31 -6.11 -7.66 9.21
C VAL A 31 -5.49 -6.31 9.57
N CYS A 32 -4.54 -5.82 8.77
CA CYS A 32 -3.91 -4.53 9.02
C CYS A 32 -4.92 -3.38 8.96
N ILE A 33 -5.82 -3.39 7.97
CA ILE A 33 -6.88 -2.37 7.84
C ILE A 33 -7.84 -2.43 9.02
N ALA A 34 -8.21 -3.62 9.50
CA ALA A 34 -9.06 -3.77 10.69
C ALA A 34 -8.40 -3.16 11.93
N LEU A 35 -7.10 -3.38 12.13
CA LEU A 35 -6.32 -2.77 13.22
C LEU A 35 -6.22 -1.24 13.08
N ILE A 36 -5.98 -0.72 11.87
CA ILE A 36 -5.97 0.73 11.60
C ILE A 36 -7.33 1.36 11.93
N SER A 37 -8.41 0.63 11.64
CA SER A 37 -9.78 1.11 11.86
C SER A 37 -10.19 1.17 13.33
N LEU A 38 -9.40 0.62 14.27
CA LEU A 38 -9.69 0.71 15.71
C LEU A 38 -9.65 2.14 16.25
N SER A 39 -8.86 3.02 15.61
CA SER A 39 -8.81 4.45 15.94
C SER A 39 -9.89 5.27 15.22
N ASP A 40 -10.66 4.66 14.31
CA ASP A 40 -11.69 5.33 13.52
C ASP A 40 -13.06 5.13 14.16
N THR A 41 -13.67 6.22 14.61
CA THR A 41 -15.01 6.23 15.23
C THR A 41 -16.14 6.23 14.20
N ARG A 42 -15.83 6.28 12.90
CA ARG A 42 -16.84 6.32 11.83
C ARG A 42 -17.44 4.94 11.57
N TYR A 43 -18.76 4.86 11.68
CA TYR A 43 -19.51 3.67 11.27
C TYR A 43 -19.58 3.50 9.75
N TRP A 44 -19.56 4.60 8.99
CA TRP A 44 -19.66 4.61 7.53
C TRP A 44 -18.54 5.43 6.90
N VAL A 45 -17.86 4.89 5.89
CA VAL A 45 -16.68 5.54 5.27
C VAL A 45 -17.01 6.90 4.64
N TRP A 46 -18.26 7.08 4.20
CA TRP A 46 -18.76 8.32 3.62
C TRP A 46 -19.31 9.32 4.65
N SER A 47 -19.41 8.92 5.93
CA SER A 47 -19.81 9.84 6.99
C SER A 47 -18.67 10.81 7.30
N ARG A 48 -18.98 12.10 7.40
CA ARG A 48 -18.03 13.11 7.87
C ARG A 48 -17.88 12.95 9.38
N SER A 49 -16.65 12.84 9.87
CA SER A 49 -16.40 12.90 11.30
C SER A 49 -16.73 14.31 11.80
N THR A 50 -17.69 14.41 12.73
CA THR A 50 -18.10 15.66 13.37
C THR A 50 -17.58 15.78 14.80
N GLN A 51 -16.86 14.78 15.32
CA GLN A 51 -16.39 14.77 16.71
C GLN A 51 -14.86 14.74 16.81
N PRO A 52 -14.24 15.53 17.72
CA PRO A 52 -12.84 15.36 18.08
C PRO A 52 -12.66 13.99 18.73
N ASN A 53 -11.73 13.19 18.21
CA ASN A 53 -11.51 11.79 18.59
C ASN A 53 -11.08 11.64 20.07
N SER A 54 -12.02 11.55 21.01
CA SER A 54 -11.73 11.30 22.43
C SER A 54 -11.14 9.91 22.71
N LEU A 55 -11.50 8.91 21.89
CA LEU A 55 -10.92 7.56 21.90
C LEU A 55 -9.63 7.45 21.08
N GLY A 56 -9.33 8.47 20.26
CA GLY A 56 -8.21 8.47 19.31
C GLY A 56 -6.88 8.25 20.00
N GLY A 57 -6.63 8.86 21.15
CA GLY A 57 -5.33 8.84 21.82
C GLY A 57 -4.82 7.45 22.24
N ARG A 58 -5.70 6.52 22.67
CA ARG A 58 -5.27 5.22 23.21
C ARG A 58 -4.94 4.18 22.13
N PHE A 59 -5.68 4.18 21.01
CA PHE A 59 -5.44 3.26 19.89
C PHE A 59 -4.68 3.90 18.72
N TYR A 60 -4.26 5.17 18.87
CA TYR A 60 -3.41 5.88 17.93
C TYR A 60 -2.11 5.12 17.66
N GLY A 61 -1.36 4.78 18.72
CA GLY A 61 -0.09 4.06 18.57
C GLY A 61 -0.25 2.73 17.82
N LEU A 62 -1.34 1.99 18.10
CA LEU A 62 -1.65 0.74 17.43
C LEU A 62 -1.98 0.94 15.95
N SER A 63 -2.77 1.97 15.63
CA SER A 63 -3.15 2.28 14.24
C SER A 63 -1.97 2.77 13.41
N TRP A 64 -1.06 3.55 14.02
CA TRP A 64 0.21 3.91 13.42
C TRP A 64 1.08 2.69 13.13
N ALA A 65 1.25 1.82 14.13
CA ALA A 65 2.04 0.60 13.99
C ALA A 65 1.46 -0.32 12.92
N ALA A 66 0.13 -0.51 12.91
CA ALA A 66 -0.57 -1.31 11.90
C ALA A 66 -0.42 -0.73 10.48
N HIS A 67 -0.43 0.59 10.33
CA HIS A 67 -0.20 1.23 9.04
C HIS A 67 1.25 1.04 8.55
N TRP A 68 2.24 1.13 9.45
CA TRP A 68 3.62 0.80 9.09
C TRP A 68 3.82 -0.68 8.80
N LEU A 69 3.15 -1.56 9.53
CA LEU A 69 3.14 -3.00 9.26
C LEU A 69 2.56 -3.28 7.87
N LEU A 70 1.46 -2.64 7.49
CA LEU A 70 0.89 -2.75 6.15
C LEU A 70 1.89 -2.32 5.08
N ARG A 71 2.60 -1.19 5.28
CA ARG A 71 3.62 -0.72 4.35
C ARG A 71 4.79 -1.70 4.23
N ALA A 72 5.26 -2.22 5.37
CA ALA A 72 6.32 -3.22 5.40
C ALA A 72 5.88 -4.53 4.72
N GLN A 73 4.65 -4.99 4.96
CA GLN A 73 4.08 -6.18 4.34
C GLN A 73 4.01 -6.03 2.82
N MET A 74 3.49 -4.90 2.32
CA MET A 74 3.45 -4.64 0.88
C MET A 74 4.87 -4.57 0.30
N ALA A 75 5.79 -3.87 0.95
CA ALA A 75 7.18 -3.79 0.49
C ALA A 75 7.83 -5.18 0.43
N TYR A 76 7.59 -6.02 1.45
CA TYR A 76 8.08 -7.39 1.49
C TYR A 76 7.53 -8.25 0.34
N ILE A 77 6.23 -8.18 0.06
CA ILE A 77 5.61 -8.95 -1.04
C ILE A 77 6.28 -8.61 -2.37
N TYR A 78 6.46 -7.32 -2.69
CA TYR A 78 7.12 -6.89 -3.93
C TYR A 78 8.60 -7.25 -3.97
N LEU A 79 9.31 -7.08 -2.86
CA LEU A 79 10.73 -7.42 -2.75
C LEU A 79 10.94 -8.93 -2.95
N ASN A 80 10.17 -9.75 -2.24
CA ASN A 80 10.21 -11.20 -2.34
C ASN A 80 9.83 -11.67 -3.75
N SER A 81 8.84 -11.04 -4.39
CA SER A 81 8.43 -11.32 -5.77
C SER A 81 9.57 -11.08 -6.77
N SER A 82 10.35 -10.01 -6.60
CA SER A 82 11.48 -9.71 -7.48
C SER A 82 12.67 -10.62 -7.22
N ILE A 83 13.03 -10.86 -5.95
CA ILE A 83 14.18 -11.70 -5.58
C ILE A 83 13.93 -13.16 -5.94
N SER A 84 12.72 -13.68 -5.70
CA SER A 84 12.40 -15.07 -6.02
C SER A 84 12.48 -15.35 -7.53
N LYS A 85 12.12 -14.37 -8.37
CA LYS A 85 12.31 -14.45 -9.82
C LYS A 85 13.77 -14.57 -10.21
N MET A 86 14.68 -13.89 -9.51
CA MET A 86 16.12 -14.01 -9.79
C MET A 86 16.65 -15.43 -9.58
N ALA A 87 15.99 -16.29 -8.81
CA ALA A 87 16.40 -17.69 -8.64
C ALA A 87 16.02 -18.60 -9.83
N VAL A 88 15.26 -18.09 -10.81
CA VAL A 88 14.75 -18.85 -11.95
C VAL A 88 15.48 -18.42 -13.22
N GLU A 89 16.04 -19.40 -13.95
CA GLU A 89 16.90 -19.17 -15.13
C GLU A 89 16.24 -18.30 -16.20
N ALA A 90 14.97 -18.57 -16.53
CA ALA A 90 14.22 -17.79 -17.53
C ALA A 90 14.07 -16.30 -17.17
N TRP A 91 14.11 -15.94 -15.89
CA TRP A 91 14.06 -14.53 -15.48
C TRP A 91 15.45 -13.89 -15.56
N GLN A 92 16.52 -14.65 -15.31
CA GLN A 92 17.90 -14.18 -15.43
C GLN A 92 18.31 -13.94 -16.89
N ASP A 93 17.96 -14.86 -17.79
CA ASP A 93 18.28 -14.74 -19.23
C ASP A 93 17.35 -13.76 -19.97
N GLY A 94 16.29 -13.27 -19.31
CA GLY A 94 15.34 -12.30 -19.86
C GLY A 94 14.21 -12.90 -20.71
N SER A 95 14.09 -14.23 -20.79
CA SER A 95 13.10 -14.93 -21.62
C SER A 95 11.77 -15.21 -20.92
N ALA A 96 11.64 -14.96 -19.62
CA ALA A 96 10.47 -15.35 -18.82
C ALA A 96 9.15 -14.79 -19.38
N VAL A 97 9.09 -13.50 -19.73
CA VAL A 97 7.86 -12.91 -20.26
C VAL A 97 7.50 -13.52 -21.63
N TYR A 98 8.49 -13.87 -22.46
CA TYR A 98 8.24 -14.60 -23.71
C TYR A 98 7.55 -15.94 -23.45
N TYR A 99 8.01 -16.71 -22.45
CA TYR A 99 7.41 -17.98 -22.08
C TYR A 99 6.04 -17.82 -21.43
N VAL A 100 5.90 -16.92 -20.46
CA VAL A 100 4.64 -16.63 -19.77
C VAL A 100 3.56 -16.28 -20.80
N THR A 101 3.87 -15.45 -21.80
CA THR A 101 2.86 -15.08 -22.81
C THR A 101 2.35 -16.23 -23.68
N ARG A 102 3.06 -17.36 -23.69
CA ARG A 102 2.79 -18.55 -24.53
C ARG A 102 2.40 -19.78 -23.73
N MET A 103 2.33 -19.71 -22.40
CA MET A 103 1.89 -20.83 -21.58
C MET A 103 0.45 -21.21 -21.91
N GLU A 104 0.14 -22.50 -21.85
CA GLU A 104 -1.20 -23.00 -22.19
C GLU A 104 -2.27 -22.55 -21.17
N TYR A 105 -1.92 -22.57 -19.88
CA TYR A 105 -2.85 -22.27 -18.78
C TYR A 105 -2.73 -20.84 -18.22
N PHE A 106 -1.56 -20.20 -18.34
CA PHE A 106 -1.29 -18.84 -17.84
C PHE A 106 -0.77 -17.90 -18.95
N GLY A 107 -1.10 -18.22 -20.21
CA GLY A 107 -0.75 -17.44 -21.38
C GLY A 107 -1.51 -16.12 -21.48
N VAL A 108 -1.12 -15.28 -22.44
CA VAL A 108 -1.94 -14.10 -22.76
C VAL A 108 -3.25 -14.56 -23.39
N THR A 109 -4.35 -14.01 -22.86
CA THR A 109 -5.71 -14.23 -23.36
C THR A 109 -6.38 -12.90 -23.73
N GLY A 110 -7.52 -12.98 -24.41
CA GLY A 110 -8.30 -11.79 -24.80
C GLY A 110 -7.76 -11.02 -26.03
N PRO A 111 -8.30 -9.82 -26.30
CA PRO A 111 -8.07 -9.09 -27.55
C PRO A 111 -6.62 -8.67 -27.79
N LEU A 112 -5.83 -8.50 -26.72
CA LEU A 112 -4.42 -8.09 -26.81
C LEU A 112 -3.46 -9.27 -27.00
N ALA A 113 -3.94 -10.52 -26.98
CA ALA A 113 -3.08 -11.70 -27.03
C ALA A 113 -2.19 -11.78 -28.27
N GLY A 114 -2.72 -11.45 -29.45
CA GLY A 114 -1.95 -11.43 -30.70
C GLY A 114 -0.79 -10.44 -30.65
N LEU A 115 -1.10 -9.17 -30.34
CA LEU A 115 -0.13 -8.09 -30.19
C LEU A 115 0.97 -8.45 -29.18
N MET A 116 0.59 -8.99 -28.03
CA MET A 116 1.56 -9.32 -26.98
C MET A 116 2.49 -10.45 -27.37
N ARG A 117 2.00 -11.46 -28.11
CA ARG A 117 2.86 -12.54 -28.65
C ARG A 117 3.83 -12.01 -29.70
N GLU A 118 3.42 -11.07 -30.54
CA GLU A 118 4.29 -10.42 -31.53
C GLU A 118 5.34 -9.54 -30.86
N VAL A 119 4.94 -8.70 -29.91
CA VAL A 119 5.86 -7.84 -29.15
C VAL A 119 6.91 -8.66 -28.42
N THR A 120 6.49 -9.71 -27.72
CA THR A 120 7.45 -10.56 -27.00
C THR A 120 8.25 -11.49 -27.92
N ALA A 121 7.87 -11.66 -29.19
CA ALA A 121 8.70 -12.40 -30.14
C ALA A 121 10.00 -11.67 -30.49
N VAL A 122 10.05 -10.34 -30.30
CA VAL A 122 11.28 -9.56 -30.46
C VAL A 122 12.16 -9.73 -29.21
N PRO A 123 13.37 -10.32 -29.33
CA PRO A 123 14.19 -10.66 -28.16
C PRO A 123 14.48 -9.47 -27.24
N LEU A 124 14.79 -8.31 -27.81
CA LEU A 124 15.05 -7.09 -27.05
C LEU A 124 13.84 -6.66 -26.21
N LEU A 125 12.63 -6.77 -26.75
CA LEU A 125 11.40 -6.40 -26.05
C LEU A 125 11.03 -7.42 -24.97
N ALA A 126 11.28 -8.71 -25.21
CA ALA A 126 11.12 -9.75 -24.19
C ALA A 126 12.05 -9.52 -23.00
N VAL A 127 13.34 -9.29 -23.26
CA VAL A 127 14.33 -8.99 -22.21
C VAL A 127 13.95 -7.72 -21.45
N ALA A 128 13.56 -6.66 -22.16
CA ALA A 128 13.13 -5.41 -21.54
C ALA A 128 11.87 -5.59 -20.67
N ALA A 129 10.90 -6.39 -21.10
CA ALA A 129 9.70 -6.67 -20.32
C ALA A 129 10.01 -7.52 -19.07
N THR A 130 10.86 -8.55 -19.21
CA THR A 130 11.27 -9.44 -18.11
C THR A 130 12.02 -8.66 -17.03
N TRP A 131 13.08 -7.95 -17.40
CA TRP A 131 13.86 -7.14 -16.46
C TRP A 131 13.08 -5.92 -15.96
N GLY A 132 12.29 -5.29 -16.84
CA GLY A 132 11.43 -4.16 -16.49
C GLY A 132 10.41 -4.52 -15.41
N THR A 133 9.85 -5.73 -15.47
CA THR A 133 8.96 -6.24 -14.41
C THR A 133 9.68 -6.32 -13.07
N MET A 134 10.84 -6.99 -13.01
CA MET A 134 11.61 -7.13 -11.76
C MET A 134 12.07 -5.77 -11.19
N ILE A 135 12.57 -4.88 -12.06
CA ILE A 135 13.00 -3.54 -11.65
C ILE A 135 11.81 -2.74 -11.11
N THR A 136 10.65 -2.83 -11.76
CA THR A 136 9.43 -2.15 -11.30
C THR A 136 8.97 -2.68 -9.95
N GLU A 137 8.98 -3.99 -9.73
CA GLU A 137 8.65 -4.61 -8.44
C GLU A 137 9.60 -4.14 -7.34
N LEU A 138 10.91 -4.15 -7.60
CA LEU A 138 11.91 -3.68 -6.64
C LEU A 138 11.75 -2.17 -6.35
N ALA A 139 11.48 -1.37 -7.37
CA ALA A 139 11.21 0.05 -7.22
C ALA A 139 9.96 0.27 -6.34
N ILE A 140 8.87 -0.45 -6.58
CA ILE A 140 7.66 -0.35 -5.74
C ILE A 140 7.99 -0.67 -4.27
N ALA A 141 8.75 -1.73 -4.01
CA ALA A 141 9.13 -2.12 -2.64
C ALA A 141 9.84 -0.99 -1.88
N VAL A 142 10.78 -0.29 -2.53
CA VAL A 142 11.53 0.82 -1.93
C VAL A 142 10.68 2.10 -1.83
N LEU A 143 9.94 2.41 -2.90
CA LEU A 143 9.19 3.67 -2.99
C LEU A 143 7.97 3.69 -2.04
N ILE A 144 7.36 2.53 -1.73
CA ILE A 144 6.30 2.43 -0.71
C ILE A 144 6.77 2.88 0.67
N LEU A 145 8.03 2.62 1.02
CA LEU A 145 8.62 3.02 2.31
C LEU A 145 9.15 4.46 2.33
N SER A 146 9.28 5.06 1.15
CA SER A 146 9.86 6.40 0.95
C SER A 146 8.89 7.56 1.24
N SER A 147 9.27 8.78 0.84
CA SER A 147 8.49 10.01 1.03
C SER A 147 7.28 10.10 0.08
N ARG A 148 6.41 11.09 0.31
CA ARG A 148 5.11 11.24 -0.38
C ARG A 148 5.13 11.24 -1.91
N PRO A 149 6.00 11.98 -2.62
CA PRO A 149 6.01 11.94 -4.08
C PRO A 149 6.36 10.53 -4.59
N TRP A 150 7.29 9.86 -3.91
CA TRP A 150 7.70 8.50 -4.24
C TRP A 150 6.61 7.47 -3.97
N GLN A 151 5.83 7.62 -2.89
CA GLN A 151 4.66 6.76 -2.63
C GLN A 151 3.60 6.86 -3.74
N ARG A 152 3.38 8.06 -4.29
CA ARG A 152 2.47 8.24 -5.43
C ARG A 152 2.99 7.54 -6.67
N LEU A 153 4.29 7.67 -6.95
CA LEU A 153 4.94 6.93 -8.04
C LEU A 153 4.81 5.42 -7.83
N ALA A 154 5.04 4.93 -6.61
CA ALA A 154 4.88 3.51 -6.27
C ALA A 154 3.46 3.01 -6.56
N PHE A 155 2.43 3.79 -6.20
CA PHE A 155 1.05 3.48 -6.51
C PHE A 155 0.77 3.42 -8.01
N ILE A 156 1.26 4.40 -8.78
CA ILE A 156 1.07 4.43 -10.24
C ILE A 156 1.75 3.21 -10.89
N LEU A 157 2.99 2.91 -10.50
CA LEU A 157 3.73 1.75 -11.00
C LEU A 157 3.03 0.43 -10.64
N ALA A 158 2.60 0.28 -9.38
CA ALA A 158 1.87 -0.89 -8.93
C ALA A 158 0.55 -1.08 -9.68
N ALA A 159 -0.21 0.01 -9.87
CA ALA A 159 -1.46 -0.01 -10.60
C ALA A 159 -1.25 -0.37 -12.07
N ALA A 160 -0.27 0.24 -12.74
CA ALA A 160 0.05 -0.07 -14.12
C ALA A 160 0.45 -1.55 -14.30
N LEU A 161 1.34 -2.05 -13.43
CA LEU A 161 1.79 -3.44 -13.46
C LEU A 161 0.62 -4.43 -13.29
N HIS A 162 -0.24 -4.21 -12.29
CA HIS A 162 -1.32 -5.15 -12.00
C HIS A 162 -2.47 -5.05 -12.99
N VAL A 163 -2.78 -3.86 -13.50
CA VAL A 163 -3.75 -3.71 -14.61
C VAL A 163 -3.24 -4.47 -15.84
N MET A 164 -1.95 -4.38 -16.15
CA MET A 164 -1.35 -5.16 -17.24
C MET A 164 -1.50 -6.67 -16.99
N ILE A 165 -1.25 -7.16 -15.78
CA ILE A 165 -1.45 -8.58 -15.42
C ILE A 165 -2.92 -9.01 -15.58
N ILE A 166 -3.87 -8.20 -15.10
CA ILE A 166 -5.31 -8.45 -15.23
C ILE A 166 -5.69 -8.58 -16.71
N LEU A 167 -5.23 -7.65 -17.55
CA LEU A 167 -5.56 -7.61 -18.97
C LEU A 167 -4.88 -8.73 -19.77
N MET A 168 -3.67 -9.11 -19.39
CA MET A 168 -2.89 -10.10 -20.15
C MET A 168 -3.26 -11.54 -19.74
N ILE A 169 -3.18 -11.85 -18.44
CA ILE A 169 -3.25 -13.24 -17.95
C ILE A 169 -4.59 -13.51 -17.23
N GLY A 170 -5.42 -12.47 -16.99
CA GLY A 170 -6.76 -12.65 -16.44
C GLY A 170 -6.80 -12.82 -14.91
N LEU A 171 -5.71 -12.57 -14.19
CA LEU A 171 -5.68 -12.63 -12.71
C LEU A 171 -6.35 -11.40 -12.07
N GLY A 172 -7.67 -11.33 -12.20
CA GLY A 172 -8.51 -10.23 -11.70
C GLY A 172 -8.41 -10.00 -10.20
N SER A 173 -8.67 -11.04 -9.40
CA SER A 173 -8.71 -10.96 -7.93
C SER A 173 -7.35 -10.53 -7.36
N PHE A 174 -6.28 -11.21 -7.77
CA PHE A 174 -4.91 -10.87 -7.37
C PHE A 174 -4.56 -9.42 -7.69
N GLY A 175 -4.81 -8.98 -8.93
CA GLY A 175 -4.50 -7.62 -9.34
C GLY A 175 -5.24 -6.56 -8.53
N MET A 176 -6.55 -6.77 -8.28
CA MET A 176 -7.35 -5.84 -7.47
C MET A 176 -6.87 -5.77 -6.01
N VAL A 177 -6.52 -6.91 -5.40
CA VAL A 177 -6.00 -6.95 -4.02
C VAL A 177 -4.70 -6.18 -3.90
N MET A 178 -3.77 -6.37 -4.84
CA MET A 178 -2.48 -5.69 -4.82
C MET A 178 -2.61 -4.18 -5.02
N ILE A 179 -3.48 -3.74 -5.94
CA ILE A 179 -3.78 -2.31 -6.15
C ILE A 179 -4.38 -1.70 -4.87
N GLY A 180 -5.39 -2.37 -4.29
CA GLY A 180 -6.03 -1.93 -3.05
C GLY A 180 -5.07 -1.88 -1.87
N GLY A 181 -4.18 -2.86 -1.75
CA GLY A 181 -3.14 -2.93 -0.72
C GLY A 181 -2.15 -1.78 -0.80
N VAL A 182 -1.62 -1.49 -1.99
CA VAL A 182 -0.70 -0.35 -2.18
C VAL A 182 -1.42 0.98 -1.97
N LEU A 183 -2.68 1.11 -2.43
CA LEU A 183 -3.49 2.30 -2.17
C LEU A 183 -3.67 2.52 -0.66
N ALA A 184 -4.04 1.49 0.09
CA ALA A 184 -4.20 1.55 1.54
C ALA A 184 -2.87 1.90 2.23
N ALA A 185 -1.76 1.27 1.82
CA ALA A 185 -0.42 1.51 2.35
C ALA A 185 0.09 2.95 2.07
N THR A 186 -0.32 3.57 0.97
CA THR A 186 0.09 4.92 0.57
C THR A 186 -0.91 6.01 0.96
N SER A 187 -2.11 5.62 1.42
CA SER A 187 -3.20 6.53 1.76
C SER A 187 -2.82 7.51 2.90
N LEU A 188 -3.25 8.76 2.76
CA LEU A 188 -3.03 9.82 3.74
C LEU A 188 -4.12 9.77 4.83
N ALA A 189 -4.05 8.82 5.76
CA ALA A 189 -4.91 8.90 6.95
C ALA A 189 -4.31 9.78 8.06
N TRP A 190 -2.98 9.92 8.12
CA TRP A 190 -2.32 10.32 9.37
C TRP A 190 -1.88 11.79 9.49
N LYS A 191 -1.42 12.41 8.39
CA LYS A 191 -0.81 13.76 8.47
C LYS A 191 -1.83 14.89 8.60
N THR A 192 -3.09 14.66 8.24
CA THR A 192 -4.18 15.64 8.38
C THR A 192 -4.56 15.86 9.84
N THR A 193 -4.50 14.83 10.68
CA THR A 193 -4.90 14.90 12.09
C THR A 193 -3.92 15.72 12.93
N ILE A 194 -2.60 15.50 12.78
CA ILE A 194 -1.58 16.27 13.54
C ILE A 194 -1.63 17.77 13.20
N ARG A 195 -1.86 18.12 11.92
CA ARG A 195 -1.98 19.52 11.50
C ARG A 195 -3.26 20.18 12.03
N GLN A 196 -4.32 19.42 12.25
CA GLN A 196 -5.55 19.95 12.87
C GLN A 196 -5.37 20.17 14.37
N GLU A 197 -4.72 19.24 15.09
CA GLU A 197 -4.44 19.41 16.51
C GLU A 197 -3.51 20.60 16.78
N SER A 198 -2.46 20.80 15.97
CA SER A 198 -1.58 21.97 16.11
C SER A 198 -2.28 23.30 15.79
N ASN A 199 -3.29 23.29 14.92
CA ASN A 199 -4.04 24.48 14.54
C ASN A 199 -5.22 24.78 15.48
N GLN A 200 -5.52 23.86 16.41
CA GLN A 200 -6.57 23.99 17.42
C GLN A 200 -6.04 24.57 18.75
N TYR A 201 -4.72 24.65 18.94
CA TYR A 201 -4.09 25.48 19.97
C TYR A 201 -3.66 26.81 19.35
N PRO A 202 -4.53 27.84 19.32
CA PRO A 202 -4.11 29.15 18.85
C PRO A 202 -2.96 29.66 19.73
N GLU A 203 -1.97 30.29 19.11
CA GLU A 203 -0.76 30.87 19.73
C GLU A 203 -1.05 31.82 20.92
N GLY A 204 -2.31 32.22 21.11
CA GLY A 204 -2.78 33.05 22.21
C GLY A 204 -2.61 32.44 23.62
N LEU A 205 -2.66 31.12 23.79
CA LEU A 205 -2.52 30.49 25.12
C LEU A 205 -1.07 30.50 25.63
N ALA A 206 -0.08 30.49 24.72
CA ALA A 206 1.33 30.60 25.08
C ALA A 206 1.71 32.04 25.51
N SER A 207 0.98 33.05 25.02
CA SER A 207 1.21 34.46 25.38
C SER A 207 0.69 34.84 26.77
N GLN A 208 -0.32 34.13 27.28
CA GLN A 208 -0.95 34.41 28.58
C GLN A 208 -0.27 33.69 29.76
N ALA A 209 0.63 32.74 29.48
CA ALA A 209 1.32 31.95 30.50
C ALA A 209 2.66 32.55 30.99
N ARG A 210 3.01 33.78 30.57
CA ARG A 210 4.13 34.54 31.15
C ARG A 210 3.58 35.60 32.11
N PRO A 211 3.60 35.36 33.43
CA PRO A 211 3.49 36.45 34.37
C PRO A 211 4.72 37.36 34.21
N ASP A 212 4.49 38.57 33.73
CA ASP A 212 5.10 39.80 34.21
C ASP A 212 6.25 39.67 35.23
N ALA A 213 7.44 39.36 34.75
CA ALA A 213 8.67 39.68 35.47
C ALA A 213 8.94 41.19 35.35
N SER A 214 8.33 42.01 36.23
CA SER A 214 8.74 43.41 36.43
C SER A 214 9.85 43.49 37.48
N PRO A 215 10.98 44.16 37.21
CA PRO A 215 12.07 44.31 38.16
C PRO A 215 11.81 45.50 39.10
N THR A 216 11.47 45.25 40.37
CA THR A 216 11.51 46.32 41.38
C THR A 216 12.92 46.42 41.94
N ALA A 217 13.68 47.35 41.37
CA ALA A 217 14.97 47.79 41.88
C ALA A 217 14.81 48.58 43.18
N ASN A 218 15.77 48.37 44.10
CA ASN A 218 16.02 49.14 45.31
C ASN A 218 16.08 50.65 45.07
N SER A 219 15.50 51.44 45.98
CA SER A 219 16.08 52.72 46.40
C SER A 219 15.78 52.97 47.88
N ILE A 220 16.82 52.80 48.68
CA ILE A 220 16.92 53.26 50.07
C ILE A 220 17.26 54.76 49.99
N GLY A 221 16.50 55.59 50.71
CA GLY A 221 16.71 57.04 50.82
C GLY A 221 15.61 57.67 51.65
#